data_AF-A0A2C1ZEQ4-F1
#
_entry.id   AF-A0A2C1ZEQ4-F1
#
_cell.length_a   1.000
_cell.length_b   1.000
_cell.length_c   1.000
_cell.angle_alpha   90.00
_cell.angle_beta   90.00
_cell.angle_gamma   90.00
#
_symmetry.space_group_name_H-M   'P 1'
#
loop_
_entity.id
_entity.type
_entity.pdbx_description
1 polymer ?
#
loop_
_entity_poly.entity_id
_entity_poly.type
_entity_poly.pdbx_seq_one_letter_code
_entity_poly.pdbx_strand_id
1 'polypeptide(L)'
;MSGQFSDFINEVSIHAKMENIWGYTCRSWENCNQDTIQSFLSQCMEYNIDPQYCMSWVEQHKEEIPNWQAVSETSLGWVNEHTSTGSAISITEQSLS
;
A
#
# COMPACT_ATOMS: atom_id res chain seq x y z
N MET A 1 -3.77 23.52 19.65
CA MET A 1 -3.37 23.68 18.23
C MET A 1 -2.04 23.00 17.88
N SER A 2 -1.34 22.36 18.83
CA SER A 2 -0.05 21.69 18.57
C SER A 2 -0.17 20.31 17.91
N GLY A 3 -1.23 19.54 18.17
CA GLY A 3 -1.44 18.21 17.56
C GLY A 3 -1.74 18.29 16.06
N GLN A 4 -2.70 19.12 15.67
CA GLN A 4 -3.18 19.24 14.29
C GLN A 4 -2.09 19.68 13.28
N PHE A 5 -1.12 20.49 13.72
CA PHE A 5 0.03 20.86 12.89
C PHE A 5 1.06 19.72 12.79
N SER A 6 1.31 19.00 13.88
CA SER A 6 2.21 17.84 13.88
C SER A 6 1.69 16.72 12.99
N ASP A 7 0.38 16.46 13.02
CA ASP A 7 -0.25 15.43 12.19
C ASP A 7 -0.15 15.77 10.70
N PHE A 8 -0.37 17.04 10.35
CA PHE A 8 -0.19 17.53 8.98
C PHE A 8 1.26 17.40 8.48
N ILE A 9 2.26 17.76 9.30
CA ILE A 9 3.67 17.62 8.91
C ILE A 9 4.06 16.15 8.74
N ASN A 10 3.55 15.27 9.61
CA ASN A 10 3.75 13.83 9.48
C ASN A 10 3.12 13.29 8.20
N GLU A 11 1.88 13.68 7.89
CA GLU A 11 1.16 13.27 6.67
C GLU A 11 1.87 13.75 5.40
N VAL A 12 2.26 15.02 5.33
CA VAL A 12 3.05 15.57 4.20
C VAL A 12 4.37 14.82 4.05
N SER A 13 5.02 14.45 5.16
CA SER A 13 6.28 13.71 5.12
C SER A 13 6.11 12.26 4.64
N ILE A 14 4.99 11.60 4.98
CA ILE A 14 4.68 10.24 4.55
C ILE A 14 4.35 10.23 3.06
N HIS A 15 3.51 11.17 2.62
CA HIS A 15 3.14 11.31 1.21
C HIS A 15 4.38 11.53 0.32
N ALA A 16 5.25 12.47 0.68
CA ALA A 16 6.47 12.73 -0.07
C ALA A 16 7.42 11.51 -0.15
N LYS A 17 7.51 10.73 0.93
CA LYS A 17 8.31 9.48 0.93
C LYS A 17 7.67 8.43 0.02
N MET A 18 6.36 8.24 0.08
CA MET A 18 5.63 7.31 -0.77
C MET A 18 5.80 7.66 -2.25
N GLU A 19 5.61 8.93 -2.64
CA GLU A 19 5.82 9.38 -4.02
C GLU A 19 7.26 9.13 -4.50
N ASN A 20 8.24 9.37 -3.61
CA ASN A 20 9.64 9.13 -3.91
C ASN A 20 9.94 7.65 -4.17
N ILE A 21 9.41 6.76 -3.32
CA ILE A 21 9.52 5.31 -3.50
C ILE A 21 8.88 4.89 -4.84
N TRP A 22 7.66 5.37 -5.12
CA TRP A 22 6.96 5.11 -6.38
C TRP A 22 7.79 5.55 -7.60
N GLY A 23 8.41 6.73 -7.51
CA GLY A 23 9.29 7.27 -8.55
C GLY A 23 10.56 6.42 -8.78
N TYR A 24 11.02 5.67 -7.79
CA TYR A 24 12.14 4.74 -7.95
C TYR A 24 11.73 3.37 -8.51
N THR A 25 10.55 2.87 -8.12
CA THR A 25 10.09 1.53 -8.49
C THR A 25 9.34 1.53 -9.81
N CYS A 26 8.21 2.23 -9.87
CA CYS A 26 7.35 2.27 -11.05
C CYS A 26 7.86 3.28 -12.07
N ARG A 27 8.47 4.39 -11.63
CA ARG A 27 8.97 5.54 -12.44
C ARG A 27 7.91 6.31 -13.23
N SER A 28 6.94 5.63 -13.83
CA SER A 28 5.77 6.21 -14.48
C SER A 28 4.56 5.28 -14.32
N TRP A 29 3.36 5.78 -14.55
CA TRP A 29 2.14 4.98 -14.43
C TRP A 29 2.08 3.87 -15.48
N GLU A 30 2.58 4.12 -16.69
CA GLU A 30 2.63 3.14 -17.78
C GLU A 30 3.59 1.98 -17.48
N ASN A 31 4.61 2.24 -16.66
CA ASN A 31 5.58 1.23 -16.23
C ASN A 31 5.16 0.52 -14.93
N CYS A 32 4.08 0.97 -14.28
CA CYS A 32 3.54 0.34 -13.08
C CYS A 32 2.89 -1.00 -13.46
N ASN A 33 3.61 -2.11 -13.25
CA ASN A 33 3.17 -3.46 -13.54
C ASN A 33 3.28 -4.37 -12.31
N GLN A 34 3.05 -5.67 -12.48
CA GLN A 34 3.05 -6.65 -11.39
C GLN A 34 4.38 -6.72 -10.62
N ASP A 35 5.52 -6.59 -11.30
CA ASP A 35 6.84 -6.66 -10.65
C ASP A 35 7.18 -5.35 -9.93
N THR A 36 6.90 -4.21 -10.57
CA THR A 36 7.21 -2.89 -10.01
C THR A 36 6.28 -2.54 -8.85
N ILE A 37 5.02 -2.99 -8.88
CA ILE A 37 4.07 -2.75 -7.78
C ILE A 37 4.44 -3.57 -6.54
N GLN A 38 4.91 -4.81 -6.69
CA GLN A 38 5.43 -5.58 -5.55
C GLN A 38 6.69 -4.92 -4.97
N SER A 39 7.58 -4.42 -5.84
CA SER A 39 8.77 -3.67 -5.41
C SER A 39 8.39 -2.38 -4.65
N PHE A 40 7.37 -1.67 -5.13
CA PHE A 40 6.80 -0.48 -4.49
C PHE A 40 6.27 -0.81 -3.08
N LEU A 41 5.46 -1.86 -2.96
CA LEU A 41 4.85 -2.26 -1.69
C LEU A 41 5.88 -2.74 -0.66
N SER A 42 6.88 -3.50 -1.10
CA SER A 42 8.01 -3.91 -0.26
C SER A 42 8.73 -2.69 0.31
N GLN A 43 9.06 -1.71 -0.54
CA GLN A 43 9.73 -0.50 -0.08
C GLN A 43 8.85 0.37 0.81
N CYS A 44 7.55 0.49 0.53
CA CYS A 44 6.62 1.15 1.47
C CYS A 44 6.75 0.56 2.88
N MET A 45 6.74 -0.78 2.98
CA MET A 45 6.89 -1.48 4.26
C MET A 45 8.26 -1.19 4.93
N GLU A 46 9.36 -1.22 4.16
CA GLU A 46 10.71 -0.91 4.66
C GLU A 46 10.83 0.52 5.21
N TYR A 47 10.11 1.48 4.61
CA TYR A 47 10.06 2.86 5.07
C TYR A 47 8.99 3.13 6.14
N ASN A 48 8.38 2.08 6.70
CA ASN A 48 7.30 2.14 7.70
C ASN A 48 6.05 2.88 7.19
N ILE A 49 5.74 2.75 5.90
CA ILE A 49 4.50 3.21 5.28
C ILE A 49 3.61 1.99 5.07
N ASP A 50 2.35 2.07 5.49
CA ASP A 50 1.40 0.97 5.32
C ASP A 50 1.22 0.64 3.82
N PRO A 51 1.49 -0.61 3.38
CA PRO A 51 1.28 -1.02 2.00
C PRO A 51 -0.16 -0.79 1.50
N GLN A 52 -1.17 -0.85 2.38
CA GLN A 52 -2.56 -0.54 2.03
C GLN A 52 -2.74 0.96 1.74
N TYR A 53 -2.09 1.84 2.52
CA TYR A 53 -2.08 3.28 2.24
C TYR A 53 -1.43 3.57 0.88
N CYS A 54 -0.28 2.93 0.61
CA CYS A 54 0.37 3.01 -0.70
C CYS A 54 -0.54 2.55 -1.85
N MET A 55 -1.30 1.46 -1.67
CA MET A 55 -2.25 1.00 -2.68
C MET A 55 -3.44 1.94 -2.88
N SER A 56 -4.01 2.49 -1.81
CA SER A 56 -5.09 3.47 -1.91
C SER A 56 -4.69 4.74 -2.66
N TRP A 57 -3.40 5.09 -2.63
CA TRP A 57 -2.88 6.18 -3.43
C TRP A 57 -2.73 5.78 -4.91
N VAL A 58 -2.14 4.62 -5.21
CA VAL A 58 -1.98 4.14 -6.59
C VAL A 58 -3.34 3.94 -7.29
N GLU A 59 -4.37 3.48 -6.57
CA GLU A 59 -5.71 3.27 -7.12
C GLU A 59 -6.34 4.56 -7.68
N GLN A 60 -5.95 5.73 -7.16
CA GLN A 60 -6.42 7.03 -7.68
C GLN A 60 -5.94 7.29 -9.12
N HIS A 61 -4.89 6.60 -9.55
CA HIS A 61 -4.26 6.71 -10.87
C HIS A 61 -4.51 5.49 -11.77
N LYS A 62 -5.47 4.62 -11.41
CA LYS A 62 -5.74 3.36 -12.13
C LYS A 62 -5.99 3.50 -13.63
N GLU A 63 -6.49 4.65 -14.09
CA GLU A 63 -6.76 4.93 -15.49
C GLU A 63 -5.47 5.13 -16.31
N GLU A 64 -4.38 5.50 -15.65
CA GLU A 64 -3.05 5.71 -16.25
C GLU A 64 -2.21 4.42 -16.25
N ILE A 65 -2.66 3.38 -15.54
CA ILE A 65 -1.94 2.12 -15.33
C ILE A 65 -2.45 1.05 -16.31
N PRO A 66 -1.60 0.57 -17.24
CA PRO A 66 -1.95 -0.52 -18.14
C PRO A 66 -2.24 -1.80 -17.35
N ASN A 67 -3.23 -2.57 -17.80
CA ASN A 67 -3.60 -3.84 -17.17
C ASN A 67 -3.86 -3.70 -15.65
N TRP A 68 -4.48 -2.59 -15.23
CA TRP A 68 -4.78 -2.30 -13.82
C TRP A 68 -5.33 -3.49 -13.04
N GLN A 69 -6.20 -4.30 -13.64
CA GLN A 69 -6.75 -5.50 -12.99
C GLN A 69 -5.64 -6.45 -12.49
N ALA A 70 -4.65 -6.77 -13.33
CA ALA A 70 -3.56 -7.67 -12.96
C ALA A 70 -2.64 -7.04 -11.89
N VAL A 71 -2.41 -5.73 -11.98
CA VAL A 71 -1.64 -4.95 -10.98
C VAL A 71 -2.34 -4.97 -9.63
N SER A 72 -3.65 -4.69 -9.62
CA SER A 72 -4.48 -4.68 -8.41
C SER A 72 -4.57 -6.06 -7.76
N GLU A 73 -4.76 -7.13 -8.54
CA GLU A 73 -4.81 -8.50 -8.03
C GLU A 73 -3.47 -8.93 -7.42
N THR A 74 -2.36 -8.64 -8.11
CA THR A 74 -1.00 -8.92 -7.61
C THR A 74 -0.73 -8.18 -6.31
N SER A 75 -1.15 -6.91 -6.24
CA SER A 75 -0.96 -6.07 -5.05
C SER A 75 -1.74 -6.60 -3.85
N LEU A 76 -3.01 -6.98 -4.07
CA LEU A 76 -3.84 -7.55 -3.01
C LEU A 76 -3.25 -8.86 -2.47
N GLY A 77 -2.76 -9.73 -3.36
CA GLY A 77 -2.05 -10.95 -2.97
C GLY A 77 -0.83 -10.65 -2.11
N TRP A 78 0.03 -9.75 -2.59
CA TRP A 78 1.24 -9.35 -1.87
C TRP A 78 0.93 -8.78 -0.48
N VAL A 79 -0.04 -7.86 -0.37
CA VAL A 79 -0.46 -7.24 0.89
C VAL A 79 -0.98 -8.29 1.87
N ASN A 80 -1.81 -9.24 1.43
CA ASN A 80 -2.34 -10.29 2.28
C ASN A 80 -1.24 -11.23 2.82
N GLU A 81 -0.17 -11.44 2.03
CA GLU A 81 0.96 -12.29 2.43
C GLU A 81 1.93 -11.58 3.39
N HIS A 82 2.12 -10.27 3.23
CA HIS A 82 3.21 -9.53 3.90
C HIS A 82 2.72 -8.66 5.05
N THR A 83 1.49 -8.17 4.97
CA THR A 83 0.84 -7.54 6.11
C THR A 83 0.12 -8.67 6.85
N SER A 84 0.67 -9.06 8.00
CA SER A 84 -0.10 -9.86 8.95
C SER A 84 -1.33 -9.03 9.25
N THR A 85 -2.47 -9.38 8.66
CA THR A 85 -3.74 -8.82 9.09
C THR A 85 -3.80 -9.13 10.59
N GLY A 86 -3.62 -8.09 11.41
CA GLY A 86 -3.64 -8.15 12.87
C GLY A 86 -5.06 -8.42 13.37
N SER A 87 -5.71 -9.42 12.82
CA SER A 87 -7.00 -9.98 13.18
C SER A 87 -7.15 -11.32 12.46
N ALA A 88 -6.42 -12.33 12.93
CA ALA A 88 -7.07 -13.62 13.05
C ALA A 88 -8.20 -13.40 14.06
N ILE A 89 -9.42 -13.10 13.59
CA ILE A 89 -10.58 -13.52 14.35
C ILE A 89 -10.47 -15.04 14.36
N SER A 90 -9.89 -15.57 15.42
CA SER A 90 -10.09 -16.96 15.79
C SER A 90 -11.59 -17.09 15.99
N ILE A 91 -12.30 -17.50 14.95
CA ILE A 91 -13.57 -18.20 15.08
C ILE A 91 -13.19 -19.52 15.73
N THR A 92 -12.87 -19.43 17.01
CA THR A 92 -12.96 -20.54 17.92
C THR A 92 -14.43 -20.89 17.84
N GLU A 93 -14.71 -22.07 17.31
CA GLU A 93 -15.96 -22.78 17.51
C GLU A 93 -16.30 -22.72 19.01
N GLN A 94 -17.02 -21.69 19.43
CA GLN A 94 -17.81 -21.76 20.64
C GLN A 94 -19.01 -22.62 20.27
N SER A 95 -18.77 -23.93 20.39
CA SER A 95 -19.72 -24.94 20.80
C SER A 95 -21.05 -24.31 21.20
N LEU A 96 -22.03 -24.40 20.30
CA LEU A 96 -23.42 -24.40 20.69
C LEU A 96 -23.63 -25.60 21.61
N SER A 97 -23.62 -25.36 22.91
CA SER A 97 -24.06 -26.28 23.96
C SER A 97 -24.88 -25.48 24.98
#